data_AF-A0A1V4X9C1-F1
#
_entry.id   AF-A0A1V4X9C1-F1
#
_cell.length_a   1.000
_cell.length_b   1.000
_cell.length_c   1.000
_cell.angle_alpha   90.00
_cell.angle_beta   90.00
_cell.angle_gamma   90.00
#
_symmetry.space_group_name_H-M   'P 1'
#
loop_
_entity.id
_entity.type
_entity.pdbx_description
1 polymer ?
#
loop_
_entity_poly.entity_id
_entity_poly.type
_entity_poly.pdbx_seq_one_letter_code
_entity_poly.pdbx_strand_id
1 'polypeptide(L)'
;MVNVSYPSAWLDIYLSERLDRVDPVLMEHRLHFGVQYWSDSYEKHTGHEQFVTLAEDHGLKTGYSYGLKTESGKMASLFSFGGRSMKRVLRTCGILRRIVPHLHQALVRIMREKSHRAAPDPGLSAREKEVLKWVMAGKSSWEISEILKISERTVKYHVQNIMQKVHAVTRAQAVAISVEEGLIDIE
;
A
#
# COMPACT_ATOMS: atom_id res chain seq x y z
N MET A 1 -6.17 -5.68 -8.29
CA MET A 1 -7.07 -4.67 -8.90
C MET A 1 -8.38 -4.69 -8.14
N VAL A 2 -8.94 -3.55 -7.75
CA VAL A 2 -10.27 -3.46 -7.13
C VAL A 2 -11.23 -2.98 -8.21
N ASN A 3 -12.17 -3.83 -8.63
CA ASN A 3 -13.18 -3.42 -9.60
C ASN A 3 -14.37 -2.76 -8.91
N VAL A 4 -14.85 -1.66 -9.48
CA VAL A 4 -16.11 -1.01 -9.11
C VAL A 4 -17.15 -1.21 -10.21
N SER A 5 -16.79 -0.94 -11.47
CA SER A 5 -17.75 -0.93 -12.59
C SER A 5 -17.14 -1.20 -13.97
N TYR A 6 -15.90 -1.69 -14.07
CA TYR A 6 -15.39 -2.15 -15.36
C TYR A 6 -16.20 -3.36 -15.83
N PRO A 7 -16.47 -3.49 -17.15
CA PRO A 7 -17.13 -4.67 -17.71
C PRO A 7 -16.33 -5.93 -17.36
N SER A 8 -17.00 -6.99 -16.91
CA SER A 8 -16.33 -8.24 -16.54
C SER A 8 -15.54 -8.83 -17.70
N ALA A 9 -16.14 -8.87 -18.90
CA ALA A 9 -15.48 -9.36 -20.12
C ALA A 9 -14.16 -8.64 -20.41
N TRP A 10 -14.10 -7.33 -20.19
CA TRP A 10 -12.85 -6.58 -20.32
C TRP A 10 -11.83 -6.99 -19.27
N LEU A 11 -12.24 -7.13 -18.00
CA LEU A 11 -11.31 -7.49 -16.93
C LEU A 11 -10.76 -8.91 -17.09
N ASP A 12 -11.58 -9.83 -17.57
CA ASP A 12 -11.17 -11.21 -17.83
C ASP A 12 -10.02 -11.22 -18.84
N ILE A 13 -10.20 -10.54 -19.98
CA ILE A 13 -9.17 -10.40 -21.02
C ILE A 13 -7.94 -9.65 -20.48
N TYR A 14 -8.16 -8.51 -19.80
CA TYR A 14 -7.08 -7.68 -19.28
C TYR A 14 -6.15 -8.44 -18.34
N LEU A 15 -6.72 -9.27 -17.46
CA LEU A 15 -5.96 -10.10 -16.51
C LEU A 15 -5.35 -11.33 -17.18
N SER A 16 -6.09 -12.04 -18.03
CA SER A 16 -5.60 -13.27 -18.69
C SER A 16 -4.46 -13.00 -19.65
N GLU A 17 -4.55 -11.92 -20.42
CA GLU A 17 -3.57 -11.56 -21.45
C GLU A 17 -2.46 -10.65 -20.93
N ARG A 18 -2.46 -10.31 -19.63
CA ARG A 18 -1.45 -9.44 -19.01
C ARG A 18 -1.32 -8.09 -19.71
N LEU A 19 -2.48 -7.49 -20.02
CA LEU A 19 -2.54 -6.19 -20.70
C LEU A 19 -1.93 -5.06 -19.84
N ASP A 20 -1.69 -5.29 -18.54
CA ASP A 20 -0.95 -4.41 -17.64
C ASP A 20 0.48 -4.05 -18.13
N ARG A 21 1.03 -4.86 -19.04
CA ARG A 21 2.36 -4.64 -19.64
C ARG A 21 2.34 -3.68 -20.80
N VAL A 22 1.21 -3.58 -21.50
CA VAL A 22 1.04 -2.77 -22.71
C VAL A 22 0.10 -1.59 -22.51
N ASP A 23 -0.55 -1.49 -21.35
CA ASP A 23 -1.45 -0.39 -20.97
C ASP A 23 -0.71 0.96 -20.82
N PRO A 24 -0.93 1.93 -21.72
CA PRO A 24 -0.26 3.23 -21.67
C PRO A 24 -0.59 4.06 -20.44
N VAL A 25 -1.78 3.86 -19.84
CA VAL A 25 -2.20 4.56 -18.63
C VAL A 25 -1.37 4.07 -17.43
N LEU A 26 -1.05 2.78 -17.40
CA LEU A 26 -0.12 2.23 -16.39
C LEU A 26 1.33 2.61 -16.68
N MET A 27 1.75 2.64 -17.94
CA MET A 27 3.10 3.10 -18.32
C MET A 27 3.33 4.54 -17.85
N GLU A 28 2.39 5.44 -18.15
CA GLU A 28 2.47 6.83 -17.71
C GLU A 28 2.42 6.96 -16.19
N HIS A 29 1.58 6.18 -15.51
CA HIS A 29 1.52 6.17 -14.04
C HIS A 29 2.85 5.79 -13.37
N ARG A 30 3.62 4.87 -13.97
CA ARG A 30 4.93 4.46 -13.45
C ARG A 30 5.97 5.58 -13.53
N LEU A 31 5.80 6.50 -14.48
CA LEU A 31 6.70 7.63 -14.69
C LEU A 31 6.23 8.88 -13.92
N HIS A 32 4.93 9.12 -13.89
CA HIS A 32 4.34 10.35 -13.36
C HIS A 32 3.13 10.08 -12.45
N PHE A 33 3.16 10.70 -11.26
CA PHE A 33 2.03 10.72 -10.34
C PHE A 33 1.24 12.01 -10.51
N GLY A 34 -0.07 11.90 -10.71
CA GLY A 34 -0.92 13.04 -11.06
C GLY A 34 -2.18 12.60 -11.79
N VAL A 35 -3.02 13.60 -12.11
CA VAL A 35 -4.18 13.38 -12.98
C VAL A 35 -3.69 13.26 -14.42
N GLN A 36 -4.08 12.18 -15.09
CA GLN A 36 -3.81 11.90 -16.49
C GLN A 36 -5.11 11.68 -17.26
N TYR A 37 -5.13 12.11 -18.51
CA TYR A 37 -6.18 11.83 -19.48
C TYR A 37 -5.73 10.67 -20.36
N TRP A 38 -6.57 9.66 -20.57
CA TRP A 38 -6.16 8.47 -21.33
C TRP A 38 -5.74 8.82 -22.76
N SER A 39 -6.40 9.81 -23.39
CA SER A 39 -6.01 10.34 -24.70
C SER A 39 -4.54 10.78 -24.73
N ASP A 40 -4.12 11.53 -23.72
CA ASP A 40 -2.76 12.06 -23.64
C ASP A 40 -1.77 10.91 -23.40
N SER A 41 -2.16 9.89 -22.62
CA SER A 41 -1.34 8.67 -22.43
C SER A 41 -1.21 7.87 -23.72
N TYR A 42 -2.28 7.73 -24.51
CA TYR A 42 -2.25 7.02 -25.79
C TYR A 42 -1.41 7.77 -26.85
N GLU A 43 -1.36 9.10 -26.81
CA GLU A 43 -0.51 9.86 -27.73
C GLU A 43 0.98 9.79 -27.38
N LYS A 44 1.33 9.66 -26.09
CA LYS A 44 2.71 9.68 -25.60
C LYS A 44 3.47 8.36 -25.77
N HIS A 45 2.76 7.24 -25.75
CA HIS A 45 3.34 5.90 -25.89
C HIS A 45 3.02 5.35 -27.29
N THR A 46 3.71 4.32 -27.77
CA THR A 46 3.47 3.71 -29.09
C THR A 46 3.37 2.18 -28.95
N GLY A 47 2.86 1.47 -29.96
CA GLY A 47 2.80 0.00 -29.94
C GLY A 47 1.68 -0.57 -29.07
N HIS A 48 0.62 0.22 -28.84
CA HIS A 48 -0.52 -0.11 -27.99
C HIS A 48 -1.86 0.04 -28.77
N GLU A 49 -1.80 0.09 -30.10
CA GLU A 49 -2.94 0.33 -30.99
C GLU A 49 -4.00 -0.77 -30.86
N GLN A 50 -3.55 -2.03 -30.71
CA GLN A 50 -4.42 -3.17 -30.44
C GLN A 50 -5.11 -3.06 -29.08
N PHE A 51 -4.38 -2.59 -28.06
CA PHE A 51 -4.94 -2.37 -26.73
C PHE A 51 -6.05 -1.30 -26.76
N VAL A 52 -5.82 -0.17 -27.44
CA VAL A 52 -6.82 0.91 -27.53
C VAL A 52 -8.06 0.47 -28.30
N THR A 53 -7.89 -0.26 -29.40
CA THR A 53 -9.01 -0.80 -30.18
C THR A 53 -9.84 -1.75 -29.32
N LEU A 54 -9.20 -2.67 -28.62
CA LEU A 54 -9.87 -3.63 -27.75
C LEU A 54 -10.58 -2.96 -26.56
N ALA A 55 -9.96 -1.93 -25.96
CA ALA A 55 -10.57 -1.14 -24.91
C ALA A 55 -11.82 -0.40 -25.44
N GLU A 56 -11.74 0.18 -26.63
CA GLU A 56 -12.85 0.87 -27.28
C GLU A 56 -14.03 -0.06 -27.57
N ASP A 57 -13.79 -1.29 -28.03
CA ASP A 57 -14.82 -2.31 -28.24
C ASP A 57 -15.62 -2.64 -26.97
N HIS A 58 -14.96 -2.49 -25.80
CA HIS A 58 -15.58 -2.65 -24.49
C HIS A 58 -16.13 -1.34 -23.90
N GLY A 59 -16.16 -0.27 -24.70
CA GLY A 59 -16.67 1.04 -24.31
C GLY A 59 -15.73 1.85 -23.42
N LEU A 60 -14.44 1.53 -23.39
CA LEU A 60 -13.40 2.14 -22.56
C LEU A 60 -12.46 3.01 -23.42
N LYS A 61 -13.05 3.87 -24.25
CA LYS A 61 -12.29 4.72 -25.17
C LYS A 61 -11.61 5.91 -24.49
N THR A 62 -12.29 6.50 -23.51
CA THR A 62 -11.88 7.77 -22.90
C THR A 62 -11.99 7.70 -21.39
N GLY A 63 -11.11 8.40 -20.68
CA GLY A 63 -11.14 8.38 -19.23
C GLY A 63 -10.07 9.24 -18.58
N TYR A 64 -10.11 9.23 -17.26
CA TYR A 64 -9.11 9.85 -16.41
C TYR A 64 -8.54 8.78 -15.49
N SER A 65 -7.26 8.93 -15.18
CA SER A 65 -6.72 8.25 -14.01
C SER A 65 -5.98 9.23 -13.13
N TYR A 66 -5.98 8.98 -11.83
CA TYR A 66 -5.17 9.74 -10.88
C TYR A 66 -4.36 8.79 -10.01
N GLY A 67 -3.06 8.80 -10.27
CA GLY A 67 -2.07 8.05 -9.53
C GLY A 67 -1.49 8.83 -8.35
N LEU A 68 -1.37 8.18 -7.20
CA LEU A 68 -0.63 8.69 -6.04
C LEU A 68 0.30 7.62 -5.47
N LYS A 69 1.33 8.05 -4.76
CA LYS A 69 2.21 7.20 -3.95
C LYS A 69 2.21 7.68 -2.51
N THR A 70 2.49 6.75 -1.60
CA THR A 70 2.81 7.11 -0.21
C THR A 70 4.12 7.89 -0.16
N GLU A 71 4.31 8.70 0.87
CA GLU A 71 5.57 9.43 1.09
C GLU A 71 6.78 8.49 1.15
N SER A 72 6.59 7.30 1.73
CA SER A 72 7.61 6.24 1.77
C SER A 72 7.95 5.65 0.41
N GLY A 73 7.14 5.88 -0.63
CA GLY A 73 7.27 5.26 -1.95
C GLY A 73 6.96 3.76 -2.00
N LYS A 74 6.76 3.10 -0.85
CA LYS A 74 6.49 1.65 -0.76
C LYS A 74 5.16 1.24 -1.41
N MET A 75 4.17 2.15 -1.46
CA MET A 75 2.84 1.86 -2.00
C MET A 75 2.40 2.94 -2.97
N ALA A 76 1.73 2.52 -4.04
CA ALA A 76 1.11 3.39 -5.01
C ALA A 76 -0.30 2.88 -5.32
N SER A 77 -1.17 3.80 -5.71
CA SER A 77 -2.52 3.50 -6.16
C SER A 77 -2.84 4.30 -7.42
N LEU A 78 -3.56 3.66 -8.33
CA LEU A 78 -4.14 4.30 -9.49
C LEU A 78 -5.66 4.17 -9.42
N PHE A 79 -6.36 5.30 -9.47
CA PHE A 79 -7.81 5.35 -9.59
C PHE A 79 -8.18 5.70 -11.01
N SER A 80 -8.90 4.83 -11.70
CA SER A 80 -9.24 4.96 -13.12
C SER A 80 -10.75 5.06 -13.31
N PHE A 81 -11.17 6.03 -14.13
CA PHE A 81 -12.56 6.34 -14.45
C PHE A 81 -12.71 6.40 -15.97
N GLY A 82 -13.35 5.39 -16.56
CA GLY A 82 -13.46 5.22 -18.01
C GLY A 82 -14.88 5.20 -18.53
N GLY A 83 -15.04 5.51 -19.81
CA GLY A 83 -16.28 5.37 -20.55
C GLY A 83 -16.15 5.71 -22.03
N ARG A 84 -17.27 5.62 -22.75
CA ARG A 84 -17.31 5.85 -24.22
C ARG A 84 -17.03 7.31 -24.60
N SER A 85 -17.49 8.26 -23.78
CA SER A 85 -17.35 9.69 -24.06
C SER A 85 -17.21 10.50 -22.77
N MET A 86 -15.98 10.61 -22.28
CA MET A 86 -15.61 11.40 -21.10
C MET A 86 -15.06 12.76 -21.55
N LYS A 87 -15.76 13.84 -21.21
CA LYS A 87 -15.38 15.21 -21.60
C LYS A 87 -14.27 15.77 -20.73
N ARG A 88 -13.15 16.20 -21.31
CA ARG A 88 -12.06 16.90 -20.61
C ARG A 88 -12.53 18.25 -20.05
N VAL A 89 -13.01 18.24 -18.81
CA VAL A 89 -13.52 19.42 -18.10
C VAL A 89 -12.63 19.72 -16.89
N LEU A 90 -12.20 20.98 -16.75
CA LEU A 90 -11.36 21.44 -15.63
C LEU A 90 -11.98 21.12 -14.26
N ARG A 91 -13.31 21.20 -14.16
CA ARG A 91 -14.07 20.81 -12.96
C ARG A 91 -13.79 19.37 -12.53
N THR A 92 -13.78 18.42 -13.46
CA THR A 92 -13.50 17.01 -13.16
C THR A 92 -12.11 16.84 -12.60
N CYS A 93 -11.11 17.50 -13.20
CA CYS A 93 -9.73 17.50 -12.69
C CYS A 93 -9.67 18.07 -11.26
N GLY A 94 -10.36 19.17 -10.98
CA GLY A 94 -10.44 19.75 -9.64
C GLY A 94 -11.08 18.82 -8.61
N ILE A 95 -12.15 18.12 -8.98
CA ILE A 95 -12.82 17.13 -8.12
C ILE A 95 -11.87 15.96 -7.83
N LEU A 96 -11.22 15.39 -8.85
CA LEU A 96 -10.29 14.27 -8.68
C LEU A 96 -9.11 14.67 -7.79
N ARG A 97 -8.53 15.85 -8.01
CA ARG A 97 -7.44 16.41 -7.17
C ARG A 97 -7.82 16.53 -5.69
N ARG A 98 -9.11 16.68 -5.38
CA ARG A 98 -9.59 16.81 -4.01
C ARG A 98 -10.00 15.47 -3.39
N ILE A 99 -10.68 14.60 -4.14
CA ILE A 99 -11.25 13.36 -3.59
C ILE A 99 -10.24 12.22 -3.56
N VAL A 100 -9.46 12.03 -4.64
CA VAL A 100 -8.60 10.86 -4.80
C VAL A 100 -7.51 10.74 -3.71
N PRO A 101 -6.89 11.82 -3.18
CA PRO A 101 -5.98 11.69 -2.06
C PRO A 101 -6.61 11.01 -0.83
N HIS A 102 -7.89 11.27 -0.55
CA HIS A 102 -8.61 10.62 0.54
C HIS A 102 -8.89 9.14 0.24
N LEU A 103 -9.25 8.82 -1.01
CA LEU A 103 -9.43 7.42 -1.44
C LEU A 103 -8.12 6.63 -1.38
N HIS A 104 -7.00 7.24 -1.78
CA HIS A 104 -5.67 6.67 -1.66
C HIS A 104 -5.35 6.32 -0.21
N GLN A 105 -5.55 7.26 0.72
CA GLN A 105 -5.31 7.02 2.14
C GLN A 105 -6.20 5.92 2.71
N ALA A 106 -7.48 5.88 2.35
CA ALA A 106 -8.38 4.80 2.76
C ALA A 106 -7.91 3.44 2.23
N LEU A 107 -7.52 3.36 0.96
CA LEU A 107 -7.01 2.13 0.37
C LEU A 107 -5.70 1.67 1.01
N VAL A 108 -4.78 2.60 1.29
CA VAL A 108 -3.51 2.31 1.98
C VAL A 108 -3.77 1.72 3.37
N ARG A 109 -4.73 2.26 4.13
CA ARG A 109 -5.10 1.72 5.46
C ARG A 109 -5.59 0.27 5.35
N ILE A 110 -6.52 0.00 4.44
CA ILE A 110 -7.07 -1.35 4.23
C ILE A 110 -5.97 -2.33 3.79
N MET A 111 -5.07 -1.90 2.91
CA MET A 111 -3.96 -2.74 2.45
C MET A 111 -2.92 -2.98 3.54
N ARG A 112 -2.62 -1.98 4.37
CA ARG A 112 -1.75 -2.14 5.54
C ARG A 112 -2.34 -3.13 6.53
N GLU A 113 -3.60 -2.99 6.91
CA GLU A 113 -4.27 -3.95 7.81
C GLU A 113 -4.23 -5.37 7.27
N LYS A 114 -4.46 -5.57 5.96
CA LYS A 114 -4.30 -6.89 5.34
C LYS A 114 -2.85 -7.38 5.36
N SER A 115 -1.88 -6.50 5.13
CA SER A 115 -0.46 -6.83 5.20
C SER A 115 -0.02 -7.18 6.61
N HIS A 116 -0.44 -6.44 7.65
CA HIS A 116 -0.14 -6.76 9.05
C HIS A 116 -0.71 -8.11 9.46
N ARG A 117 -1.91 -8.46 8.99
CA ARG A 117 -2.49 -9.80 9.22
C ARG A 117 -1.80 -10.92 8.45
N ALA A 118 -1.13 -10.60 7.34
CA ALA A 118 -0.47 -11.57 6.46
C ALA A 118 1.05 -11.63 6.63
N ALA A 119 1.65 -10.67 7.34
CA ALA A 119 3.08 -10.67 7.65
C ALA A 119 3.38 -11.91 8.51
N PRO A 120 4.39 -12.72 8.15
CA PRO A 120 4.82 -13.79 9.01
C PRO A 120 5.24 -13.19 10.34
N ASP A 121 4.61 -13.62 11.44
CA ASP A 121 5.12 -13.32 12.78
C ASP A 121 6.60 -13.75 12.78
N PRO A 122 7.56 -12.87 13.12
CA PRO A 122 8.99 -13.21 13.14
C PRO A 122 9.33 -14.24 14.25
N GLY A 123 8.33 -14.93 14.79
CA GLY A 123 8.44 -15.96 15.79
C GLY A 123 8.61 -15.37 17.18
N LEU A 124 8.03 -14.20 17.46
CA LEU A 124 8.05 -13.65 18.81
C LEU A 124 7.24 -14.57 19.74
N SER A 125 7.92 -15.12 20.73
CA SER A 125 7.29 -15.88 21.80
C SER A 125 6.33 -14.99 22.60
N ALA A 126 5.35 -15.61 23.28
CA ALA A 126 4.44 -14.89 24.16
C ALA A 126 5.19 -14.02 25.18
N ARG A 127 6.30 -14.53 25.73
CA ARG A 127 7.14 -13.80 26.69
C ARG A 127 7.88 -12.61 26.08
N GLU A 128 8.38 -12.76 24.85
CA GLU A 128 8.99 -11.64 24.12
C GLU A 128 7.96 -10.56 23.80
N LYS A 129 6.72 -10.91 23.43
CA LYS A 129 5.63 -9.94 23.24
C LYS A 129 5.30 -9.19 24.53
N GLU A 130 5.24 -9.87 25.67
CA GLU A 130 5.06 -9.23 26.98
C GLU A 130 6.19 -8.25 27.33
N VAL A 131 7.45 -8.67 27.17
CA VAL A 131 8.61 -7.79 27.41
C VAL A 131 8.55 -6.57 26.50
N LEU A 132 8.26 -6.78 25.22
CA LEU A 132 8.17 -5.72 24.22
C LEU A 132 7.09 -4.68 24.53
N LYS A 133 5.93 -5.08 25.06
CA LYS A 133 4.88 -4.15 25.52
C LYS A 133 5.40 -3.19 26.59
N TRP A 134 6.18 -3.68 27.54
CA TRP A 134 6.76 -2.81 28.57
C TRP A 134 7.92 -1.96 28.04
N VAL A 135 8.69 -2.47 27.06
CA VAL A 135 9.67 -1.65 26.34
C VAL A 135 8.99 -0.48 25.63
N MET A 136 7.85 -0.73 24.96
CA MET A 136 7.05 0.30 24.30
C MET A 136 6.51 1.33 25.30
N ALA A 137 6.12 0.89 26.50
CA ALA A 137 5.73 1.78 27.60
C ALA A 137 6.92 2.54 28.27
N GLY A 138 8.13 2.43 27.71
CA GLY A 138 9.31 3.16 28.18
C GLY A 138 10.01 2.57 29.40
N LYS A 139 9.66 1.34 29.81
CA LYS A 139 10.24 0.71 31.00
C LYS A 139 11.69 0.27 30.81
N SER A 140 12.50 0.47 31.85
CA SER A 140 13.87 -0.06 31.94
C SER A 140 13.85 -1.58 32.11
N SER A 141 14.96 -2.26 31.78
CA SER A 141 15.04 -3.72 31.98
C SER A 141 14.81 -4.13 33.43
N TRP A 142 15.19 -3.27 34.38
CA TRP A 142 14.96 -3.46 35.81
C TRP A 142 13.48 -3.30 36.18
N GLU A 143 12.80 -2.25 35.73
CA GLU A 143 11.35 -2.11 35.98
C GLU A 143 10.57 -3.28 35.38
N ILE A 144 10.94 -3.73 34.17
CA ILE A 144 10.31 -4.89 33.52
C ILE A 144 10.58 -6.16 34.34
N SER A 145 11.76 -6.30 34.94
CA SER A 145 12.09 -7.47 35.75
C SER A 145 11.25 -7.54 37.02
N GLU A 146 10.99 -6.39 37.65
CA GLU A 146 10.08 -6.27 38.79
C GLU A 146 8.63 -6.58 38.39
N ILE A 147 8.15 -6.01 37.27
CA ILE A 147 6.78 -6.21 36.78
C ILE A 147 6.53 -7.68 36.43
N LEU A 148 7.46 -8.31 35.73
CA LEU A 148 7.32 -9.67 35.20
C LEU A 148 7.87 -10.76 36.13
N LYS A 149 8.39 -10.40 37.31
CA LYS A 149 8.98 -11.28 38.34
C LYS A 149 10.04 -12.24 37.77
N ILE A 150 10.98 -11.71 37.00
CA ILE A 150 12.13 -12.44 36.44
C ILE A 150 13.41 -11.64 36.69
N SER A 151 14.58 -12.18 36.35
CA SER A 151 15.83 -11.42 36.49
C SER A 151 15.97 -10.35 35.42
N GLU A 152 16.62 -9.23 35.73
CA GLU A 152 16.96 -8.18 34.74
C GLU A 152 17.79 -8.77 33.57
N ARG A 153 18.66 -9.75 33.85
CA ARG A 153 19.43 -10.48 32.83
C ARG A 153 18.50 -11.20 31.85
N THR A 154 17.44 -11.83 32.34
CA THR A 154 16.43 -12.50 31.51
C THR A 154 15.66 -11.51 30.63
N VAL A 155 15.33 -10.33 31.17
CA VAL A 155 14.72 -9.26 30.36
C VAL A 155 15.66 -8.82 29.23
N LYS A 156 16.94 -8.55 29.53
CA LYS A 156 17.94 -8.18 28.52
C LYS A 156 18.06 -9.23 27.43
N TYR A 157 18.03 -10.52 27.80
CA TYR A 157 18.02 -11.63 26.85
C TYR A 157 16.80 -11.59 25.92
N HIS A 158 15.59 -11.41 26.46
CA HIS A 158 14.39 -11.26 25.63
C HIS A 158 14.46 -10.04 24.70
N VAL A 159 14.91 -8.88 25.20
CA VAL A 159 15.08 -7.66 24.37
C VAL A 159 16.05 -7.89 23.22
N GLN A 160 17.16 -8.59 23.47
CA GLN A 160 18.13 -8.94 22.44
C GLN A 160 17.55 -9.87 21.38
N ASN A 161 16.80 -10.90 21.79
CA ASN A 161 16.12 -11.80 20.85
C ASN A 161 15.07 -11.08 20.01
N ILE A 162 14.28 -10.19 20.62
CA ILE A 162 13.30 -9.36 19.90
C ILE A 162 14.01 -8.55 18.83
N MET A 163 15.07 -7.82 19.21
CA MET A 163 15.86 -7.02 18.29
C MET A 163 16.41 -7.83 17.12
N GLN A 164 16.91 -9.05 17.37
CA GLN A 164 17.36 -9.94 16.29
C GLN A 164 16.23 -10.37 15.37
N LYS A 165 15.08 -10.78 15.93
CA LYS A 165 13.91 -11.26 15.17
C LYS A 165 13.29 -10.19 14.28
N VAL A 166 13.28 -8.94 14.74
CA VAL A 166 12.72 -7.79 13.98
C VAL A 166 13.79 -6.99 13.23
N HIS A 167 15.05 -7.47 13.21
CA HIS A 167 16.18 -6.80 12.57
C HIS A 167 16.43 -5.36 13.03
N ALA A 168 16.25 -5.10 14.32
CA ALA A 168 16.52 -3.80 14.95
C ALA A 168 17.92 -3.73 15.58
N VAL A 169 18.54 -2.55 15.50
CA VAL A 169 19.83 -2.23 16.12
C VAL A 169 19.64 -1.66 17.52
N THR A 170 18.50 -1.04 17.80
CA THR A 170 18.18 -0.49 19.12
C THR A 170 16.81 -0.97 19.61
N ARG A 171 16.60 -0.98 20.93
CA ARG A 171 15.29 -1.31 21.50
C ARG A 171 14.17 -0.36 21.06
N ALA A 172 14.50 0.92 20.83
CA ALA A 172 13.54 1.90 20.32
C ALA A 172 13.16 1.59 18.86
N GLN A 173 14.14 1.23 18.04
CA GLN A 173 13.88 0.75 16.69
C GLN A 173 13.06 -0.55 16.69
N ALA A 174 13.31 -1.46 17.64
CA ALA A 174 12.53 -2.69 17.76
C ALA A 174 11.05 -2.40 18.05
N VAL A 175 10.75 -1.42 18.92
CA VAL A 175 9.38 -0.93 19.14
C VAL A 175 8.80 -0.33 17.86
N ALA A 176 9.54 0.57 17.19
CA ALA A 176 9.06 1.23 15.98
C ALA A 176 8.71 0.22 14.87
N ILE A 177 9.58 -0.77 14.63
CA ILE A 177 9.32 -1.85 13.66
C ILE A 177 8.13 -2.70 14.11
N SER A 178 8.06 -3.07 15.39
CA SER A 178 6.98 -3.93 15.89
C SER A 178 5.61 -3.25 15.81
N VAL A 179 5.54 -1.93 15.99
CA VAL A 179 4.33 -1.14 15.75
C VAL A 179 4.06 -1.01 14.25
N GLU A 180 5.08 -0.67 13.44
CA GLU A 180 4.92 -0.53 11.99
C GLU A 180 4.43 -1.83 11.36
N GLU A 181 4.83 -2.99 11.87
CA GLU A 181 4.45 -4.31 11.36
C GLU A 181 3.18 -4.89 12.04
N GLY A 182 2.62 -4.22 13.05
CA GLY A 182 1.42 -4.69 13.76
C GLY A 182 1.65 -5.90 14.67
N LEU A 183 2.89 -6.09 15.15
CA LEU A 183 3.26 -7.14 16.12
C LEU A 183 2.82 -6.80 17.55
N ILE A 184 2.66 -5.51 17.84
CA ILE A 184 2.12 -4.95 19.08
C ILE A 184 1.24 -3.73 18.74
N ASP A 185 0.15 -3.55 19.46
CA ASP A 185 -0.74 -2.39 19.31
C ASP A 185 -0.34 -1.26 20.25
N ILE A 186 -0.49 -0.01 19.80
CA ILE A 186 -0.43 1.18 20.67
C ILE A 186 -1.82 1.34 21.31
N GLU A 187 -1.92 1.16 22.63
CA GLU A 187 -3.10 1.55 23.41
C GLU A 187 -3.20 3.06 23.59
#